data_AF-A0A1Y4VGW8-F1
#
_entry.id   AF-A0A1Y4VGW8-F1
#
_cell.length_a   1.000
_cell.length_b   1.000
_cell.length_c   1.000
_cell.angle_alpha   90.00
_cell.angle_beta   90.00
_cell.angle_gamma   90.00
#
_symmetry.space_group_name_H-M   'P 1'
#
loop_
_entity.id
_entity.type
_entity.pdbx_description
1 polymer ?
#
loop_
_entity_poly.entity_id
_entity_poly.type
_entity_poly.pdbx_seq_one_letter_code
_entity_poly.pdbx_strand_id
1 'polypeptide(L)'
;MSLYMKGFITILQMGRKTMKDVQIIELFWQRDETALTEVENKYANYCFAIVWKILMNREDSEECVNNTWLAAWSTIPPKRPSILSNFLGRITRKFAISNLRKNTRTKGRICI
;
A
#
# COMPACT_ATOMS: atom_id res chain seq x y z
N MET A 1 9.90 -12.35 -11.68
CA MET A 1 9.11 -11.45 -10.80
C MET A 1 9.91 -10.26 -10.24
N SER A 2 11.18 -10.04 -10.63
CA SER A 2 12.03 -8.95 -10.09
C SER A 2 12.20 -7.74 -11.03
N LEU A 3 11.35 -7.59 -12.06
CA LEU A 3 11.52 -6.57 -13.11
C LEU A 3 10.60 -5.35 -12.99
N TYR A 4 9.58 -5.35 -12.11
CA TYR A 4 8.66 -4.21 -11.99
C TYR A 4 9.12 -3.10 -11.03
N MET A 5 10.13 -3.33 -10.19
CA MET A 5 10.58 -2.33 -9.21
C MET A 5 11.74 -1.42 -9.67
N LYS A 6 12.39 -1.70 -10.81
CA LYS A 6 13.53 -0.88 -11.29
C LYS A 6 13.17 0.19 -12.32
N GLY A 7 11.95 0.18 -12.87
CA GLY A 7 11.51 1.12 -13.91
C GLY A 7 10.81 2.39 -13.41
N PHE A 8 10.46 2.47 -12.12
CA PHE A 8 9.48 3.46 -11.62
C PHE A 8 10.08 4.77 -11.07
N ILE A 9 11.41 4.84 -10.95
CA ILE A 9 12.10 5.99 -10.33
C ILE A 9 12.49 7.08 -11.37
N THR A 10 12.50 6.78 -12.68
CA THR A 10 13.24 7.61 -13.66
C THR A 10 12.37 8.42 -14.63
N ILE A 11 11.06 8.55 -14.43
CA ILE A 11 10.24 9.38 -15.32
C ILE A 11 9.44 10.42 -14.52
N LEU A 12 9.97 11.65 -14.53
CA LEU A 12 9.28 12.94 -14.32
C LEU A 12 9.02 13.43 -12.88
N GLN A 13 10.09 13.98 -12.30
CA GLN A 13 10.03 15.18 -11.44
C GLN A 13 9.66 16.43 -12.26
N MET A 14 8.41 16.56 -12.73
CA MET A 14 7.90 17.83 -13.29
C MET A 14 6.53 18.17 -12.70
N GLY A 15 6.47 19.24 -11.89
CA GLY A 15 5.25 19.94 -11.48
C GLY A 15 4.14 19.08 -10.89
N ARG A 16 4.26 18.62 -9.64
CA ARG A 16 3.28 17.72 -9.00
C ARG A 16 1.89 18.34 -8.85
N LYS A 17 1.01 18.07 -9.82
CA LYS A 17 -0.43 18.05 -9.59
C LYS A 17 -0.74 16.72 -8.91
N THR A 18 -0.88 16.70 -7.58
CA THR A 18 -1.29 15.48 -6.88
C THR A 18 -2.73 15.15 -7.29
N MET A 19 -2.95 13.96 -7.86
CA MET A 19 -4.28 13.53 -8.25
C MET A 19 -5.21 13.49 -7.03
N LYS A 20 -6.48 13.92 -7.19
CA LYS A 20 -7.45 13.92 -6.08
C LYS A 20 -7.86 12.49 -5.74
N ASP A 21 -8.16 12.22 -4.47
CA ASP A 21 -8.54 10.88 -3.99
C ASP A 21 -9.71 10.28 -4.79
N VAL A 22 -10.67 11.14 -5.16
CA VAL A 22 -11.84 10.75 -5.96
C VAL A 22 -11.44 10.23 -7.34
N GLN A 23 -10.47 10.88 -7.99
CA GLN A 23 -9.98 10.48 -9.30
C GLN A 23 -9.22 9.15 -9.22
N ILE A 24 -8.41 8.96 -8.18
CA ILE A 24 -7.73 7.67 -7.94
C ILE A 24 -8.77 6.55 -7.75
N ILE A 25 -9.83 6.80 -6.99
CA ILE A 25 -10.94 5.83 -6.81
C ILE A 25 -11.63 5.51 -8.14
N GLU A 26 -11.82 6.50 -9.01
CA GLU A 26 -12.42 6.29 -10.34
C GLU A 26 -11.53 5.42 -11.24
N LEU A 27 -10.22 5.63 -11.22
CA LEU A 27 -9.27 4.77 -11.96
C LEU A 27 -9.31 3.32 -11.45
N PHE A 28 -9.36 3.12 -10.13
CA PHE A 28 -9.56 1.79 -9.54
C PHE A 28 -10.87 1.14 -10.00
N TRP A 29 -11.92 1.95 -10.17
CA TRP A 29 -13.21 1.48 -10.65
C TRP A 29 -13.19 1.08 -12.12
N GLN A 30 -12.48 1.85 -12.94
CA GLN A 30 -12.26 1.60 -14.35
C GLN A 30 -11.27 0.46 -14.61
N ARG A 31 -10.66 -0.10 -13.56
CA ARG A 31 -9.60 -1.12 -13.63
C ARG A 31 -8.42 -0.66 -14.48
N ASP A 32 -8.10 0.63 -14.38
CA ASP A 32 -6.95 1.23 -15.03
C ASP A 32 -5.70 1.05 -14.15
N GLU A 33 -4.63 0.49 -14.71
CA GLU A 33 -3.36 0.23 -14.01
C GLU A 33 -2.70 1.52 -13.51
N THR A 34 -2.99 2.67 -14.14
CA THR A 34 -2.51 3.98 -13.68
C THR A 34 -2.96 4.29 -12.25
N ALA A 35 -4.05 3.68 -11.77
CA ALA A 35 -4.50 3.80 -10.37
C ALA A 35 -3.42 3.34 -9.37
N LEU A 36 -2.66 2.30 -9.71
CA LEU A 36 -1.60 1.75 -8.85
C LEU A 36 -0.43 2.73 -8.75
N THR A 37 -0.02 3.31 -9.88
CA THR A 37 1.01 4.35 -9.94
C THR A 37 0.64 5.55 -9.08
N GLU A 38 -0.58 6.07 -9.26
CA GLU A 38 -1.04 7.27 -8.58
C GLU A 38 -1.26 7.04 -7.07
N VAL A 39 -1.80 5.88 -6.68
CA VAL A 39 -1.98 5.54 -5.26
C VAL A 39 -0.64 5.35 -4.57
N GLU A 40 0.32 4.69 -5.22
CA GLU A 40 1.65 4.46 -4.67
C GLU A 40 2.37 5.80 -4.50
N ASN A 41 2.41 6.61 -5.55
CA ASN A 41 3.03 7.94 -5.50
C ASN A 41 2.45 8.81 -4.37
N LYS A 42 1.15 8.72 -4.10
CA LYS A 42 0.48 9.54 -3.09
C LYS A 42 0.54 8.97 -1.68
N TYR A 43 0.34 7.67 -1.52
CA TYR A 43 0.12 7.02 -0.22
C TYR A 43 1.22 6.07 0.22
N ALA A 44 2.27 5.82 -0.58
CA ALA A 44 3.38 4.96 -0.18
C ALA A 44 3.99 5.39 1.16
N ASN A 45 4.34 6.68 1.30
CA ASN A 45 4.91 7.20 2.54
C ASN A 45 3.95 7.07 3.74
N TYR A 46 2.66 7.31 3.52
CA TYR A 46 1.63 7.20 4.57
C TYR A 46 1.48 5.76 5.06
N CYS A 47 1.36 4.81 4.14
CA CYS A 47 1.20 3.40 4.47
C CYS A 47 2.49 2.83 5.08
N PHE A 48 3.64 3.18 4.53
CA PHE A 48 4.95 2.76 5.04
C PHE A 48 5.14 3.22 6.49
N ALA A 49 4.81 4.48 6.83
CA ALA A 49 4.90 4.98 8.18
C ALA A 49 4.02 4.21 9.18
N ILE A 50 2.86 3.70 8.76
CA ILE A 50 1.98 2.87 9.60
C ILE A 50 2.63 1.51 9.85
N VAL A 51 3.11 0.83 8.79
CA VAL A 51 3.72 -0.50 8.93
C VAL A 51 5.03 -0.45 9.71
N TRP A 52 5.85 0.56 9.44
CA TRP A 52 7.14 0.76 10.10
C TRP A 52 6.98 0.83 11.63
N LYS A 53 5.94 1.52 12.11
CA LYS A 53 5.62 1.61 13.55
C LYS A 53 5.24 0.26 14.19
N ILE A 54 4.79 -0.72 13.38
CA ILE A 54 4.32 -2.02 13.86
C ILE A 54 5.41 -3.08 13.72
N LEU A 55 6.09 -3.14 12.58
CA LEU A 55 7.05 -4.19 12.26
C LEU A 55 8.50 -3.80 12.55
N MET A 56 8.82 -2.49 12.50
CA MET A 56 10.19 -1.95 12.66
C MET A 56 11.25 -2.63 11.78
N ASN A 57 10.81 -3.29 10.70
CA ASN A 57 11.66 -3.94 9.70
C ASN A 57 11.33 -3.37 8.34
N ARG A 58 12.36 -2.95 7.59
CA ARG A 58 12.21 -2.31 6.29
C ARG A 58 11.63 -3.27 5.26
N GLU A 59 12.23 -4.44 5.10
CA GLU A 59 11.84 -5.42 4.08
C GLU A 59 10.38 -5.86 4.29
N ASP A 60 10.04 -6.23 5.52
CA ASP A 60 8.66 -6.62 5.86
C ASP A 60 7.66 -5.45 5.67
N SER A 61 8.11 -4.21 5.87
CA SER A 61 7.27 -3.02 5.68
C SER A 61 7.01 -2.75 4.20
N GLU A 62 8.03 -2.81 3.35
CA GLU A 62 7.89 -2.66 1.90
C GLU A 62 6.97 -3.76 1.33
N GLU A 63 7.14 -5.01 1.77
CA GLU A 63 6.27 -6.12 1.37
C GLU A 63 4.80 -5.90 1.78
N CYS A 64 4.55 -5.42 3.01
CA CYS A 64 3.20 -5.10 3.48
C CYS A 64 2.52 -4.01 2.65
N VAL A 65 3.28 -2.97 2.28
CA VAL A 65 2.75 -1.87 1.46
C VAL A 65 2.40 -2.39 0.06
N ASN A 66 3.26 -3.21 -0.55
CA ASN A 66 2.97 -3.84 -1.85
C ASN A 66 1.71 -4.74 -1.79
N ASN A 67 1.58 -5.54 -0.73
CA ASN A 67 0.38 -6.35 -0.50
C ASN A 67 -0.90 -5.50 -0.32
N THR A 68 -0.76 -4.28 0.22
CA THR A 68 -1.88 -3.34 0.39
C THR A 68 -2.45 -2.91 -0.96
N TRP A 69 -1.61 -2.59 -1.94
CA TRP A 69 -2.06 -2.18 -3.28
C TRP A 69 -2.82 -3.29 -3.99
N LEU A 70 -2.30 -4.51 -3.93
CA LEU A 70 -2.97 -5.69 -4.51
C LEU A 70 -4.32 -5.98 -3.83
N ALA A 71 -4.41 -5.80 -2.52
CA ALA A 71 -5.66 -5.95 -1.79
C ALA A 71 -6.66 -4.83 -2.12
N ALA A 72 -6.20 -3.59 -2.26
CA ALA A 72 -7.05 -2.47 -2.69
C ALA A 72 -7.60 -2.74 -4.10
N TRP A 73 -6.75 -3.18 -5.03
CA TRP A 73 -7.12 -3.57 -6.39
C TRP A 73 -8.14 -4.71 -6.42
N SER A 74 -8.03 -5.72 -5.55
CA SER A 74 -9.02 -6.81 -5.51
C SER A 74 -10.32 -6.46 -4.78
N THR A 75 -10.29 -5.48 -3.87
CA THR A 75 -11.46 -5.10 -3.06
C THR A 75 -12.35 -4.04 -3.73
N ILE A 76 -11.78 -3.19 -4.57
CA ILE A 76 -12.51 -2.22 -5.41
C ILE A 76 -12.66 -2.90 -6.79
N PRO A 77 -13.86 -3.38 -7.19
CA PRO A 77 -15.07 -2.56 -7.32
C PRO A 77 -16.31 -2.85 -6.43
N PRO A 78 -16.56 -3.99 -5.75
CA PRO A 78 -17.81 -4.11 -4.98
C PRO A 78 -17.92 -3.10 -3.82
N LYS A 79 -16.82 -2.44 -3.44
CA LYS A 79 -16.77 -1.49 -2.35
C LYS A 79 -16.08 -0.18 -2.76
N ARG A 80 -16.84 0.92 -2.80
CA ARG A 80 -16.30 2.27 -3.03
C ARG A 80 -16.04 2.97 -1.68
N PRO A 81 -14.78 3.24 -1.30
CA PRO A 81 -14.50 3.96 -0.06
C PRO A 81 -14.87 5.44 -0.18
N SER A 82 -15.43 6.02 0.88
CA SER A 82 -15.68 7.48 0.96
C SER A 82 -14.39 8.27 1.20
N ILE A 83 -13.46 7.68 1.96
CA ILE A 83 -12.15 8.27 2.29
C ILE A 83 -11.07 7.23 1.98
N LEU A 84 -10.24 7.51 0.97
CA LEU A 84 -9.23 6.58 0.48
C LEU A 84 -8.13 6.32 1.52
N SER A 85 -7.68 7.36 2.23
CA SER A 85 -6.67 7.25 3.29
C SER A 85 -7.08 6.28 4.42
N ASN A 86 -8.32 6.40 4.89
CA ASN A 86 -8.85 5.52 5.93
C ASN A 86 -8.98 4.06 5.44
N PHE A 87 -9.44 3.88 4.19
CA PHE A 87 -9.55 2.56 3.58
C PHE A 87 -8.19 1.87 3.46
N LEU A 88 -7.19 2.57 2.92
CA LEU A 88 -5.83 2.06 2.78
C LEU A 88 -5.20 1.78 4.14
N GLY A 89 -5.26 2.75 5.06
CA GLY A 89 -4.71 2.60 6.41
C GLY A 89 -5.28 1.38 7.15
N ARG A 90 -6.57 1.08 6.96
CA ARG A 90 -7.21 -0.12 7.54
C ARG A 90 -6.67 -1.42 6.94
N ILE A 91 -6.48 -1.47 5.63
CA ILE A 91 -5.90 -2.64 4.93
C ILE A 91 -4.45 -2.83 5.35
N THR A 92 -3.65 -1.76 5.30
CA THR A 92 -2.23 -1.77 5.68
C THR A 92 -2.03 -2.26 7.11
N ARG A 93 -2.83 -1.76 8.06
CA ARG A 93 -2.77 -2.20 9.45
C ARG A 93 -3.11 -3.69 9.60
N LYS A 94 -4.11 -4.18 8.86
CA LYS A 94 -4.47 -5.61 8.86
C LYS A 94 -3.30 -6.48 8.39
N PHE A 95 -2.61 -6.09 7.31
CA PHE A 95 -1.43 -6.82 6.83
C PHE A 95 -0.27 -6.75 7.80
N ALA A 96 0.03 -5.57 8.36
CA ALA A 96 1.09 -5.40 9.34
C ALA A 96 0.89 -6.31 10.57
N ILE A 97 -0.32 -6.36 11.12
CA ILE A 97 -0.65 -7.26 12.25
C ILE A 97 -0.53 -8.73 11.84
N SER A 98 -0.99 -9.08 10.64
CA SER A 98 -0.87 -10.44 10.12
C SER A 98 0.60 -10.87 9.99
N ASN A 99 1.47 -10.00 9.47
CA ASN A 99 2.90 -10.27 9.35
C ASN A 99 3.59 -10.30 10.71
N LEU A 100 3.22 -9.42 11.65
CA LEU A 100 3.73 -9.48 13.01
C LEU A 100 3.43 -10.86 13.65
N ARG A 101 2.19 -11.34 13.54
CA ARG A 101 1.80 -12.67 14.05
C ARG A 101 2.58 -13.80 13.40
N LYS A 102 2.84 -13.73 12.08
CA LYS A 102 3.68 -14.70 11.37
C LYS A 102 5.11 -14.67 11.90
N ASN A 103 5.69 -13.48 12.06
CA ASN A 103 7.04 -13.31 12.59
C ASN A 103 7.17 -13.87 14.01
N THR A 104 6.18 -13.62 14.89
CA THR A 104 6.16 -14.19 16.26
C THR A 104 6.06 -15.72 16.26
N ARG A 105 5.33 -16.32 15.30
CA ARG A 105 5.19 -17.77 15.17
C ARG A 105 6.44 -18.45 14.62
N THR A 106 7.10 -17.85 13.64
CA THR A 106 8.27 -18.43 12.98
C THR A 106 9.55 -18.20 13.77
N LYS A 107 9.71 -17.06 14.44
CA LYS A 107 10.95 -16.71 15.17
C LYS A 107 10.98 -17.17 16.62
N GLY A 108 9.93 -17.83 17.13
CA GLY A 108 9.92 -18.38 18.48
C GLY A 108 10.06 -17.33 19.59
N ARG A 109 8.91 -16.80 20.03
CA ARG A 109 8.72 -15.98 21.26
C ARG A 109 9.59 -14.72 21.40
N ILE A 110 8.94 -13.57 21.24
CA ILE A 110 8.99 -12.55 22.28
C ILE A 110 7.54 -12.36 22.73
N CYS A 111 7.27 -12.78 23.96
CA CYS A 111 6.05 -12.45 24.66
C CYS A 111 6.04 -10.92 24.82
N ILE A 112 4.98 -10.27 24.33
CA ILE A 112 4.52 -9.00 24.90
C ILE A 112 3.38 -9.31 25.86
#